data_AF-A0A0F5MVW6-F1
#
_entry.id   AF-A0A0F5MVW6-F1
#
_cell.length_a   1.000
_cell.length_b   1.000
_cell.length_c   1.000
_cell.angle_alpha   90.00
_cell.angle_beta   90.00
_cell.angle_gamma   90.00
#
_symmetry.space_group_name_H-M   'P 1'
#
loop_
_entity.id
_entity.type
_entity.pdbx_description
1 polymer ?
#
loop_
_entity_poly.entity_id
_entity_poly.type
_entity_poly.pdbx_seq_one_letter_code
_entity_poly.pdbx_strand_id
1 'polypeptide(L)'
;MPKYVVPRPAGARDDEEPYLISVTRNCDCVFTIRCIDPITKQPTDWDSDVWVFVDVGYGTDQEKVVAAIVGPDAVVRIESGIADEIQNGGAWQAVRSLDGQPSLEPALLVGAFVRSDGGRISA
;
A
#
# COMPACT_ATOMS: atom_id res chain seq x y z
N MET A 1 14.49 9.32 14.68
CA MET A 1 15.08 9.53 13.33
C MET A 1 14.07 9.08 12.30
N PRO A 2 13.85 9.80 11.18
CA PRO A 2 12.93 9.37 10.15
C PRO A 2 13.53 8.15 9.47
N LYS A 3 13.08 6.97 9.88
CA LYS A 3 13.44 5.72 9.26
C LYS A 3 12.48 5.51 8.07
N TYR A 4 13.05 5.14 6.92
CA TYR A 4 12.40 4.42 5.81
C TYR A 4 11.69 5.22 4.70
N VAL A 5 12.04 4.93 3.43
CA VAL A 5 11.16 4.70 2.25
C VAL A 5 12.02 4.03 1.16
N VAL A 6 11.63 2.84 0.65
CA VAL A 6 11.52 2.48 -0.79
C VAL A 6 10.67 1.19 -0.88
N PRO A 7 9.44 1.21 -1.43
CA PRO A 7 8.72 0.00 -1.79
C PRO A 7 9.30 -0.63 -3.06
N ARG A 8 9.20 -1.95 -3.16
CA ARG A 8 9.16 -2.61 -4.46
C ARG A 8 8.00 -3.60 -4.44
N PRO A 9 6.94 -3.38 -5.23
CA PRO A 9 6.28 -4.51 -5.86
C PRO A 9 7.36 -5.31 -6.60
N ALA A 10 7.36 -6.63 -6.52
CA ALA A 10 8.33 -7.44 -7.25
C ALA A 10 8.26 -7.10 -8.76
N GLY A 11 9.25 -6.36 -9.29
CA GLY A 11 9.35 -6.00 -10.71
C GLY A 11 9.21 -4.52 -11.12
N ALA A 12 8.97 -3.57 -10.20
CA ALA A 12 8.86 -2.14 -10.55
C ALA A 12 10.24 -1.46 -10.80
N ARG A 13 10.30 -0.52 -11.76
CA ARG A 13 11.48 0.31 -12.10
C ARG A 13 11.47 1.66 -11.35
N ASP A 14 12.65 2.29 -11.27
CA ASP A 14 12.95 3.48 -10.44
C ASP A 14 12.51 4.83 -11.08
N ASP A 15 11.77 4.82 -12.18
CA ASP A 15 11.40 5.99 -12.97
C ASP A 15 10.01 6.52 -12.60
N GLU A 16 9.96 7.64 -11.85
CA GLU A 16 8.89 8.68 -11.65
C GLU A 16 7.38 8.32 -11.75
N GLU A 17 7.02 7.05 -11.88
CA GLU A 17 5.66 6.57 -12.03
C GLU A 17 5.08 6.25 -10.65
N PRO A 18 3.79 6.56 -10.41
CA PRO A 18 3.13 6.17 -9.17
C PRO A 18 3.21 4.66 -9.00
N TYR A 19 3.37 4.17 -7.76
CA TYR A 19 3.43 2.73 -7.51
C TYR A 19 2.11 2.07 -7.90
N LEU A 20 2.14 1.34 -9.02
CA LEU A 20 0.95 0.69 -9.58
C LEU A 20 0.79 -0.72 -9.01
N ILE A 21 -0.39 -0.98 -8.47
CA ILE A 21 -0.79 -2.32 -8.03
C ILE A 21 -1.93 -2.80 -8.93
N SER A 22 -1.74 -3.96 -9.55
CA SER A 22 -2.82 -4.58 -10.32
C SER A 22 -3.84 -5.22 -9.40
N VAL A 23 -5.12 -4.95 -9.66
CA VAL A 23 -6.26 -5.59 -9.00
C VAL A 23 -7.20 -6.17 -10.07
N THR A 24 -7.86 -7.27 -9.72
CA THR A 24 -8.79 -8.01 -10.59
C THR A 24 -10.04 -8.34 -9.78
N ARG A 25 -11.24 -8.17 -10.37
CA ARG A 25 -12.51 -8.49 -9.70
C ARG A 25 -12.57 -9.95 -9.25
N ASN A 26 -13.19 -10.20 -8.10
CA ASN A 26 -13.35 -11.49 -7.46
C ASN A 26 -12.02 -12.18 -7.09
N CYS A 27 -10.92 -11.44 -7.04
CA CYS A 27 -9.61 -11.95 -6.66
C CYS A 27 -9.08 -11.15 -5.48
N ASP A 28 -8.44 -11.84 -4.55
CA ASP A 28 -7.63 -11.17 -3.53
C ASP A 28 -6.40 -10.56 -4.20
N CYS A 29 -5.94 -9.42 -3.70
CA CYS A 29 -4.69 -8.79 -4.11
C CYS A 29 -3.70 -8.83 -2.94
N VAL A 30 -2.47 -9.26 -3.22
CA VAL A 30 -1.40 -9.30 -2.23
C VAL A 30 -0.18 -8.56 -2.76
N PHE A 31 0.37 -7.68 -1.94
CA PHE A 31 1.63 -7.02 -2.20
C PHE A 31 2.41 -6.80 -0.91
N THR A 32 3.70 -6.51 -1.04
CA THR A 32 4.59 -6.38 0.11
C THR A 32 5.28 -5.03 0.10
N ILE A 33 5.36 -4.41 1.26
CA ILE A 33 6.14 -3.20 1.51
C ILE A 33 7.34 -3.59 2.37
N ARG A 34 8.54 -3.42 1.83
CA ARG A 34 9.79 -3.74 2.55
C ARG A 34 10.34 -2.53 3.27
N CYS A 35 10.73 -2.73 4.53
CA CYS A 35 11.46 -1.77 5.32
C CYS A 35 12.95 -1.79 4.95
N ILE A 36 13.48 -0.64 4.52
CA ILE A 36 14.88 -0.48 4.12
C ILE A 36 15.52 0.64 4.95
N ASP A 37 16.60 0.32 5.65
CA ASP A 37 17.38 1.31 6.38
C ASP A 37 17.98 2.34 5.40
N PRO A 38 17.69 3.65 5.55
CA PRO A 38 18.15 4.67 4.63
C PRO A 38 19.67 4.85 4.62
N ILE A 39 20.37 4.46 5.69
CA ILE A 39 21.82 4.58 5.83
C ILE A 39 22.50 3.37 5.21
N THR A 40 22.16 2.17 5.67
CA THR A 40 22.84 0.93 5.25
C THR A 40 22.31 0.38 3.92
N LYS A 41 21.14 0.85 3.47
CA LYS A 41 20.40 0.34 2.30
C LYS A 41 20.06 -1.15 2.40
N GLN A 42 20.08 -1.72 3.60
CA GLN A 42 19.74 -3.12 3.85
C GLN A 42 18.31 -3.25 4.39
N PRO A 43 17.66 -4.41 4.17
CA PRO A 43 16.41 -4.75 4.86
C PRO A 43 16.59 -4.71 6.37
N THR A 44 15.59 -4.17 7.06
CA THR A 44 15.56 -4.12 8.53
C THR A 44 14.14 -4.30 9.01
N ASP A 45 13.94 -4.75 10.24
CA ASP A 45 12.61 -5.06 10.74
C ASP A 45 11.79 -3.79 11.03
N TRP A 46 10.47 -3.92 10.89
CA TRP A 46 9.54 -2.87 11.31
C TRP A 46 9.47 -2.79 12.84
N ASP A 47 9.49 -1.58 13.37
CA ASP A 47 9.30 -1.27 14.80
C ASP A 47 7.90 -0.71 15.09
N SER A 48 7.00 -0.80 14.12
CA SER A 48 5.66 -0.21 14.14
C SER A 48 4.71 -1.05 13.29
N ASP A 49 3.42 -0.91 13.56
CA ASP A 49 2.39 -1.46 12.68
C ASP A 49 2.35 -0.68 11.36
N VAL A 50 2.03 -1.38 10.27
CA VAL A 50 1.83 -0.79 8.96
C VAL A 50 0.38 -1.00 8.52
N TRP A 51 -0.26 0.08 8.10
CA TRP A 51 -1.62 0.08 7.58
C TRP A 51 -1.61 0.63 6.16
N VAL A 52 -2.53 0.16 5.33
CA VAL A 52 -2.80 0.72 4.00
C VAL A 52 -4.22 1.22 3.98
N PHE A 53 -4.42 2.50 3.66
CA PHE A 53 -5.73 3.03 3.31
C PHE A 53 -5.90 2.90 1.80
N VAL A 54 -7.03 2.32 1.40
CA VAL A 54 -7.40 2.05 0.02
C VAL A 54 -8.63 2.89 -0.30
N ASP A 55 -8.56 3.71 -1.34
CA ASP A 55 -9.74 4.40 -1.84
C ASP A 55 -10.70 3.38 -2.47
N VAL A 56 -11.93 3.36 -1.96
CA VAL A 56 -13.02 2.52 -2.46
C VAL A 56 -14.22 3.38 -2.85
N GLY A 57 -15.06 2.89 -3.76
CA GLY A 57 -16.29 3.59 -4.13
C GLY A 57 -16.06 4.88 -4.95
N TYR A 58 -17.11 5.71 -5.08
CA TYR A 58 -17.04 7.02 -5.76
C TYR A 58 -16.95 8.13 -4.69
N GLY A 59 -15.75 8.53 -4.27
CA GLY A 59 -15.59 9.64 -3.34
C GLY A 59 -14.36 9.54 -2.45
N THR A 60 -14.52 9.89 -1.18
CA THR A 60 -13.48 9.92 -0.14
C THR A 60 -13.52 8.70 0.78
N ASP A 61 -14.25 7.65 0.39
CA ASP A 61 -14.39 6.45 1.20
C ASP A 61 -13.06 5.69 1.17
N GLN A 62 -12.53 5.40 2.35
CA GLN A 62 -11.26 4.71 2.51
C GLN A 62 -11.44 3.50 3.41
N GLU A 63 -10.97 2.35 2.93
CA GLU A 63 -10.88 1.14 3.72
C GLU A 63 -9.48 0.97 4.29
N LYS A 64 -9.40 0.65 5.58
CA LYS A 64 -8.14 0.42 6.28
C LYS A 64 -7.80 -1.06 6.26
N VAL A 65 -6.70 -1.40 5.59
CA VAL A 65 -6.14 -2.75 5.53
C VAL A 65 -4.92 -2.83 6.43
N VAL A 66 -4.93 -3.76 7.39
CA VAL A 66 -3.80 -3.98 8.30
C VAL A 66 -2.79 -4.92 7.63
N ALA A 67 -1.52 -4.52 7.56
CA ALA A 67 -0.47 -5.37 7.02
C ALA A 67 0.03 -6.37 8.07
N ALA A 68 0.33 -7.59 7.65
CA ALA A 68 1.01 -8.57 8.47
C ALA A 68 2.53 -8.34 8.40
N ILE A 69 3.18 -8.07 9.52
CA ILE A 69 4.64 -7.88 9.59
C ILE A 69 5.34 -9.23 9.70
N VAL A 70 6.24 -9.52 8.76
CA VAL A 70 7.08 -10.73 8.72
C VAL A 70 8.54 -10.32 8.48
N GLY A 71 9.28 -10.13 9.57
CA GLY A 71 10.64 -9.58 9.54
C GLY A 71 10.66 -8.17 8.91
N PRO A 72 11.41 -7.95 7.81
CA PRO A 72 11.46 -6.64 7.16
C PRO A 72 10.26 -6.35 6.24
N ASP A 73 9.37 -7.32 6.04
CA ASP A 73 8.30 -7.26 5.05
C ASP A 73 6.93 -7.02 5.72
N ALA A 74 6.23 -5.97 5.30
CA ALA A 74 4.83 -5.73 5.63
C ALA A 74 3.96 -6.26 4.48
N VAL A 75 3.29 -7.39 4.71
CA VAL A 75 2.47 -8.07 3.71
C VAL A 75 1.04 -7.55 3.78
N VAL A 76 0.60 -6.92 2.72
CA VAL A 76 -0.75 -6.35 2.57
C VAL A 76 -1.57 -7.31 1.76
N ARG A 77 -2.71 -7.74 2.31
CA ARG A 77 -3.69 -8.58 1.63
C ARG A 77 -5.02 -7.83 1.59
N ILE A 78 -5.44 -7.47 0.39
CA ILE A 78 -6.74 -6.86 0.10
C ILE A 78 -7.66 -8.01 -0.30
N GLU A 79 -8.65 -8.31 0.52
CA GLU A 79 -9.65 -9.32 0.19
C GLU A 79 -10.49 -8.87 -1.01
N SER A 80 -10.93 -9.84 -1.81
CA SER A 80 -11.75 -9.63 -3.01
C SER A 80 -12.94 -8.67 -2.81
N GLY A 81 -13.61 -8.71 -1.65
CA GLY A 81 -14.71 -7.79 -1.35
C GLY A 81 -14.30 -6.31 -1.39
N ILE A 82 -13.13 -5.96 -0.85
CA ILE A 82 -12.57 -4.60 -0.93
C ILE A 82 -12.04 -4.36 -2.35
N ALA A 83 -11.33 -5.33 -2.93
CA ALA A 83 -10.73 -5.20 -4.26
C ALA A 83 -11.77 -4.94 -5.37
N ASP A 84 -13.00 -5.45 -5.20
CA ASP A 84 -14.10 -5.25 -6.12
C ASP A 84 -14.57 -3.79 -6.19
N GLU A 85 -14.44 -3.06 -5.07
CA GLU A 85 -14.85 -1.66 -4.91
C GLU A 85 -13.78 -0.66 -5.36
N ILE A 86 -12.54 -1.12 -5.58
CA ILE A 86 -11.44 -0.30 -6.06
C ILE A 86 -11.70 0.12 -7.52
N GLN A 87 -11.59 1.42 -7.77
CA GLN A 87 -11.67 1.98 -9.13
C GLN A 87 -10.32 1.93 -9.84
N ASN A 88 -10.36 1.94 -11.17
CA ASN A 88 -9.11 2.12 -11.93
C ASN A 88 -8.55 3.53 -11.65
N GLY A 89 -7.30 3.61 -11.20
CA GLY A 89 -6.68 4.85 -10.73
C GLY A 89 -6.99 5.21 -9.26
N GLY A 90 -7.74 4.38 -8.53
CA GLY A 90 -7.97 4.58 -7.10
C GLY A 90 -6.65 4.63 -6.33
N ALA A 91 -6.50 5.56 -5.40
CA ALA A 91 -5.25 5.72 -4.67
C ALA A 91 -5.16 4.74 -3.49
N TRP A 92 -3.93 4.48 -3.07
CA TRP A 92 -3.66 3.88 -1.78
C TRP A 92 -2.52 4.60 -1.10
N GLN A 93 -2.55 4.59 0.23
CA GLN A 93 -1.50 5.17 1.05
C GLN A 93 -1.12 4.24 2.18
N ALA A 94 0.18 3.97 2.30
CA ALA A 94 0.72 3.24 3.45
C ALA A 94 1.10 4.23 4.56
N VAL A 95 0.70 3.91 5.78
CA VAL A 95 0.96 4.70 6.98
C VAL A 95 1.49 3.75 8.04
N ARG A 96 2.50 4.17 8.81
CA ARG A 96 2.88 3.43 10.02
C ARG A 96 2.14 4.00 11.22
N SER A 97 1.96 3.18 12.23
CA SER A 97 1.44 3.61 13.52
C SER A 97 2.46 3.29 14.59
N LEU A 98 3.00 4.34 15.22
CA LEU A 98 3.83 4.24 16.39
C LEU A 98 2.95 4.21 17.65
N ASP A 99 3.30 3.36 18.61
CA ASP A 99 2.58 3.28 19.88
C ASP A 99 2.48 4.66 20.56
N GLY A 100 1.25 5.07 20.90
CA GLY A 100 0.99 6.24 21.72
C GLY A 100 0.78 7.58 21.00
N GLN A 101 0.76 7.63 19.66
CA GLN A 101 0.37 8.84 18.92
C GLN A 101 -0.76 8.57 17.91
N PRO A 102 -1.97 9.15 18.10
CA PRO A 102 -3.03 8.99 17.13
C PRO A 102 -2.80 9.83 15.86
N SER A 103 -2.73 9.11 14.73
CA SER A 103 -3.41 9.39 13.44
C SER A 103 -3.04 10.61 12.59
N LEU A 104 -1.93 11.30 12.83
CA LEU A 104 -1.40 12.34 11.90
C LEU A 104 -0.05 11.95 11.30
N GLU A 105 0.22 10.65 11.23
CA GLU A 105 1.47 10.17 10.66
C GLU A 105 1.50 10.42 9.15
N PRO A 106 2.59 11.03 8.62
CA PRO A 106 2.72 11.23 7.18
C PRO A 106 2.71 9.89 6.46
N ALA A 107 2.06 9.84 5.30
CA ALA A 107 2.09 8.66 4.45
C ALA A 107 3.55 8.28 4.15
N LEU A 108 3.90 7.03 4.43
CA LEU A 108 5.17 6.43 4.03
C LEU A 108 5.26 6.34 2.52
N LEU A 109 4.12 6.11 1.89
CA LEU A 109 4.02 5.81 0.49
C LEU A 109 2.62 6.08 -0.04
N VAL A 110 2.55 6.53 -1.28
CA VAL A 110 1.31 6.66 -2.04
C VAL A 110 1.49 5.99 -3.40
N GLY A 111 0.45 5.30 -3.85
CA GLY A 111 0.39 4.71 -5.18
C GLY A 111 -1.02 4.71 -5.72
N ALA A 112 -1.22 4.01 -6.84
CA ALA A 112 -2.52 3.85 -7.46
C ALA A 112 -2.79 2.39 -7.83
N PHE A 113 -4.05 2.03 -7.95
CA PHE A 113 -4.47 0.73 -8.47
C PHE A 113 -4.73 0.80 -9.97
N VAL A 114 -4.38 -0.27 -10.68
CA VAL A 114 -4.76 -0.49 -12.07
C VAL A 114 -5.64 -1.73 -12.14
N ARG A 115 -6.76 -1.62 -12.84
CA ARG A 115 -7.67 -2.74 -13.06
C ARG A 115 -7.25 -3.55 -14.28
N SER A 116 -6.75 -4.76 -14.07
CA SER A 116 -6.37 -5.67 -15.16
C SER A 116 -7.56 -6.30 -15.87
N ASP A 117 -8.75 -6.25 -15.27
CA ASP A 117 -10.00 -6.69 -15.86
C ASP A 117 -10.70 -5.61 -16.72
N GLY A 118 -10.03 -4.47 -16.97
CA GLY A 118 -10.60 -3.35 -17.71
C GLY A 118 -11.79 -2.69 -16.99
N GLY A 119 -11.79 -2.74 -15.65
CA GLY A 119 -12.92 -2.35 -14.82
C GLY A 119 -13.42 -0.91 -14.99
N ARG A 120 -14.40 -0.51 -14.17
CA ARG A 120 -15.12 0.75 -14.34
C ARG A 120 -14.16 1.94 -14.36
N ILE A 121 -14.10 2.60 -15.51
CA ILE A 121 -13.38 3.86 -15.72
C ILE A 121 -14.20 4.94 -15.01
N SER A 122 -13.57 5.73 -14.15
CA SER A 122 -14.20 6.94 -13.61
C SER A 122 -14.54 7.87 -14.79
N ALA A 123 -15.80 8.29 -14.86
CA ALA A 123 -16.28 9.25 -15.87
C ALA A 123 -15.89 10.67 -15.46
#